data_AF-A0A1W9GGL6-F1
#
_entry.id   AF-A0A1W9GGL6-F1
#
_cell.length_a   1.000
_cell.length_b   1.000
_cell.length_c   1.000
_cell.angle_alpha   90.00
_cell.angle_beta   90.00
_cell.angle_gamma   90.00
#
_symmetry.space_group_name_H-M   'P 1'
#
loop_
_entity.id
_entity.type
_entity.pdbx_description
1 polymer ?
#
loop_
_entity_poly.entity_id
_entity_poly.type
_entity_poly.pdbx_seq_one_letter_code
_entity_poly.pdbx_strand_id
1 'polypeptide(L)' 'MRRDLDLIRKMLLAIEDSPSGWAPDIKIDGYSDVQIGYHAHLMIGAELARGSDVSTMGNQAPKA' A
#
# COMPACT_ATOMS: atom_id res chain seq x y z
N MET A 1 -5.58 11.19 -5.81
CA MET A 1 -4.37 11.42 -4.97
C MET A 1 -3.15 11.42 -5.88
N ARG A 2 -2.06 12.12 -5.54
CA ARG A 2 -0.84 12.17 -6.38
C ARG A 2 0.13 11.08 -5.93
N ARG A 3 0.77 10.40 -6.89
CA ARG A 3 1.84 9.41 -6.64
C ARG A 3 3.01 10.07 -5.90
N ASP A 4 3.40 9.48 -4.77
CA ASP A 4 4.55 9.83 -3.95
C ASP A 4 5.55 8.65 -3.93
N LEU A 5 6.75 8.86 -4.50
CA LEU A 5 7.78 7.81 -4.58
C LEU A 5 8.52 7.59 -3.26
N ASP A 6 8.57 8.59 -2.38
CA ASP A 6 9.20 8.44 -1.06
C ASP A 6 8.33 7.55 -0.17
N LEU A 7 7.01 7.74 -0.20
CA LEU A 7 6.06 6.85 0.46
C LEU A 7 6.17 5.41 -0.06
N ILE A 8 6.22 5.21 -1.38
CA ILE A 8 6.39 3.86 -1.99
C ILE A 8 7.68 3.20 -1.49
N ARG A 9 8.79 3.94 -1.46
CA ARG A 9 10.07 3.42 -0.96
C ARG A 9 9.95 3.00 0.51
N LYS A 10 9.36 3.83 1.36
CA LYS A 10 9.16 3.53 2.79
C LYS A 10 8.31 2.28 2.98
N MET A 11 7.21 2.15 2.22
CA MET A 11 6.34 0.98 2.27
C MET A 11 7.07 -0.29 1.82
N LEU A 12 7.84 -0.23 0.72
CA LEU A 12 8.58 -1.38 0.23
C LEU A 12 9.59 -1.89 1.27
N LEU A 13 10.36 -0.99 1.88
CA LEU A 13 11.32 -1.35 2.92
C LEU A 13 10.64 -1.98 4.15
N ALA A 14 9.47 -1.46 4.55
CA ALA A 14 8.71 -2.04 5.66
C ALA A 14 8.18 -3.45 5.35
N ILE A 15 7.84 -3.73 4.08
CA ILE A 15 7.40 -5.06 3.65
C ILE A 15 8.57 -6.04 3.64
N GLU A 16 9.72 -5.64 3.09
CA GLU A 16 10.92 -6.51 3.01
C GLU A 16 11.50 -6.83 4.39
N ASP A 17 11.33 -5.96 5.38
CA ASP A 17 11.75 -6.20 6.77
C ASP A 17 10.80 -7.18 7.51
N SER A 18 9.63 -7.49 6.94
CA SER A 18 8.66 -8.44 7.52
C SER A 18 8.98 -9.89 7.14
N PRO A 19 9.26 -10.79 8.11
CA PRO A 19 9.68 -12.16 7.81
C PRO A 19 8.52 -13.10 7.40
N SER A 20 7.28 -12.62 7.42
CA SER A 20 6.08 -13.47 7.33
C SER A 20 5.58 -13.75 5.91
N GLY A 21 6.18 -13.12 4.90
CA GLY A 21 5.66 -13.14 3.52
C GLY A 21 4.36 -12.35 3.32
N TRP A 22 3.81 -11.77 4.40
CA TRP A 22 2.68 -10.84 4.39
C TRP A 22 3.15 -9.43 4.73
N ALA A 23 2.53 -8.45 4.09
CA ALA A 23 2.74 -7.05 4.46
C ALA A 23 2.31 -6.85 5.93
N PRO A 24 3.13 -6.19 6.77
CA PRO A 24 2.75 -5.85 8.14
C PRO A 24 1.63 -4.78 8.14
N ASP A 25 1.11 -4.44 9.31
CA ASP A 25 0.29 -3.21 9.45
C ASP A 25 1.20 -1.99 9.25
N ILE A 26 1.14 -1.38 8.07
CA ILE A 26 2.00 -0.27 7.70
C ILE A 26 1.39 1.03 8.24
N LYS A 27 2.11 1.67 9.17
CA LYS A 27 1.83 3.02 9.67
C LYS A 27 3.08 3.87 9.46
N ILE A 28 2.93 5.00 8.75
CA ILE A 28 4.05 5.91 8.43
C ILE A 28 3.64 7.32 8.84
N ASP A 29 4.42 7.94 9.73
CA ASP A 29 4.16 9.29 10.21
C ASP A 29 4.01 10.29 9.06
N GLY A 30 3.01 11.16 9.18
CA GLY A 30 2.68 12.16 8.16
C GLY A 30 1.81 11.63 7.01
N TYR A 31 1.44 10.34 7.01
CA TYR A 31 0.55 9.75 6.02
C TYR A 31 -0.70 9.14 6.65
N SER A 32 -1.83 9.39 6.02
CA SER A 32 -3.11 8.76 6.39
C SER A 32 -3.19 7.32 5.89
N ASP A 33 -4.03 6.51 6.52
CA ASP A 33 -4.31 5.14 6.08
C ASP A 33 -4.82 5.09 4.62
N VAL A 34 -5.58 6.10 4.20
CA VAL A 34 -6.04 6.24 2.81
C VAL A 34 -4.87 6.48 1.85
N GLN A 35 -3.86 7.25 2.25
CA GLN A 35 -2.63 7.43 1.47
C GLN A 35 -1.84 6.14 1.36
N ILE A 36 -1.70 5.41 2.46
CA ILE A 36 -0.99 4.12 2.47
C ILE A 36 -1.73 3.12 1.57
N GLY A 37 -3.06 2.99 1.69
CA GLY A 37 -3.87 2.11 0.84
C GLY A 37 -3.80 2.46 -0.66
N TYR A 38 -3.86 3.75 -1.00
CA TYR A 38 -3.70 4.19 -2.40
C TYR A 38 -2.32 3.82 -2.98
N HIS A 39 -1.24 3.95 -2.21
CA HIS A 39 0.11 3.60 -2.69
C HIS A 39 0.35 2.09 -2.72
N ALA A 40 -0.24 1.32 -1.79
CA ALA A 40 -0.28 -0.13 -1.89
C ALA A 40 -0.93 -0.58 -3.21
N HIS A 41 -2.05 0.04 -3.58
CA HIS A 41 -2.71 -0.22 -4.87
C HIS A 41 -1.79 0.09 -6.07
N LEU A 42 -1.07 1.21 -6.05
CA LEU A 42 -0.10 1.55 -7.10
C LEU A 42 1.05 0.53 -7.19
N MET A 43 1.57 0.07 -6.05
CA MET A 43 2.65 -0.93 -6.00
C MET A 43 2.20 -2.27 -6.59
N ILE A 44 0.97 -2.70 -6.30
CA ILE A 44 0.38 -3.91 -6.88
C ILE A 44 0.22 -3.77 -8.39
N GLY A 45 -0.35 -2.65 -8.85
CA GLY A 45 -0.53 -2.38 -10.29
C GLY A 45 0.78 -2.25 -11.08
N ALA A 46 1.88 -1.93 -10.40
CA ALA A 46 3.23 -1.86 -10.96
C ALA A 46 4.05 -3.16 -10.76
N GLU A 47 3.42 -4.23 -10.28
CA GLU A 47 4.05 -5.53 -10.02
C GLU A 47 5.21 -5.51 -9.00
N LEU A 48 5.26 -4.49 -8.14
CA LEU A 48 6.22 -4.38 -7.04
C LEU A 48 5.78 -5.16 -5.79
N ALA A 49 4.50 -5.48 -5.68
CA ALA A 49 3.93 -6.23 -4.58
C ALA A 49 2.78 -7.12 -5.09
N ARG A 50 2.47 -8.20 -4.36
CA ARG A 50 1.26 -8.99 -4.58
C ARG A 50 0.16 -8.52 -3.63
N GLY A 51 -1.07 -8.43 -4.12
CA GLY A 51 -2.23 -8.14 -3.30
C GLY A 51 -3.50 -8.73 -3.89
N SER A 52 -4.49 -8.96 -3.03
CA SER A 52 -5.82 -9.39 -3.44
C SER A 52 -6.74 -8.19 -3.51
N ASP A 53 -7.56 -8.11 -4.55
CA ASP A 53 -8.62 -7.11 -4.63
C ASP A 53 -9.70 -7.43 -3.59
N VAL A 54 -9.90 -6.50 -2.65
CA VAL A 54 -10.91 -6.59 -1.58
C VAL A 54 -11.97 -5.48 -1.70
N SER A 55 -12.14 -4.89 -2.89
CA SER A 55 -13.00 -3.73 -3.19
C SER A 55 -14.52 -3.94 -3.03
N THR A 56 -14.97 -5.03 -2.39
CA THR A 56 -16.38 -5.46 -2.39
C THR A 56 -17.18 -5.15 -1.11
N MET A 57 -16.58 -4.67 -0.01
CA MET A 57 -17.37 -4.18 1.15
C MET A 57 -16.78 -2.90 1.79
N GLY A 58 -17.48 -1.77 1.65
CA GLY A 58 -17.26 -0.56 2.46
C GLY A 58 -16.08 0.36 2.09
N ASN A 59 -15.63 0.31 0.83
CA ASN A 59 -14.60 1.14 0.17
C ASN A 59 -14.00 2.34 0.93
N GLN A 60 -12.67 2.37 1.04
CA GLN A 60 -11.87 3.60 1.21
C GLN A 60 -10.68 3.74 0.22
N ALA A 61 -10.52 2.80 -0.71
CA ALA A 61 -9.83 2.88 -2.01
C ALA A 61 -9.88 1.48 -2.68
N PRO A 62 -9.75 1.30 -4.02
CA PRO A 62 -9.99 2.21 -5.16
C PRO A 62 -11.11 1.71 -6.12
N LYS A 63 -11.66 2.61 -6.98
CA LYS A 63 -12.40 2.27 -8.22
C LYS A 63 -12.20 3.36 -9.29
N ALA A 64 -12.11 2.91 -10.56
CA ALA A 64 -11.97 3.62 -11.85
C ALA A 64 -11.12 4.91 -11.90
#